data_AF-A0A2D6MGG3-F1
#
_entry.id   AF-A0A2D6MGG3-F1
#
_cell.length_a   1.000
_cell.length_b   1.000
_cell.length_c   1.000
_cell.angle_alpha   90.00
_cell.angle_beta   90.00
_cell.angle_gamma   90.00
#
_symmetry.space_group_name_H-M   'P 1'
#
loop_
_entity.id
_entity.type
_entity.pdbx_description
1 polymer ?
#
loop_
_entity_poly.entity_id
_entity_poly.type
_entity_poly.pdbx_seq_one_letter_code
_entity_poly.pdbx_strand_id
1 'polypeptide(L)'
;MPVKTFESLNTNTDVTTTRTLLHESIPLTGTIVSGTYGQETSEDNIKNYTHGMFQSVYDYPYLSSSSNHIFDISMGYHSDSPFSASTSEQNAKKINLYTEFAQILLGYTGSTNTVEIFEGDLNFGDDDNQMLSCFFLNMSRLITKDQIKKGTVALTCATGSWRTAFSSPADATTSTSGAVMVLTDASASDTGGTSTVAAGGEYGVLYRRYGEAGSFTYSGLTADSEAGVGLVFYQAGIVVLSSSVFDSVAPPQVGASAGAFYRQHSDGFLQSISGAFTGSSISQSCDALRHRLSNVTFNNTTEINSTIYFCRAPHNKFNYSTNPTYITGSKIRVKNTSADTPVAYITTIGLYNASNELMAVAKVSEPIKKDPTNEVTLRVRLDF
;
A
#
# COMPACT_ATOMS: atom_id res chain seq x y z
N MET A 1 35.87 -13.33 40.34
CA MET A 1 35.01 -12.69 39.32
C MET A 1 33.71 -12.29 40.00
N PRO A 2 33.12 -11.11 39.72
CA PRO A 2 31.83 -10.76 40.30
C PRO A 2 30.80 -11.79 39.87
N VAL A 3 30.06 -12.35 40.84
CA VAL A 3 28.96 -13.27 40.57
C VAL A 3 27.89 -12.48 39.82
N LYS A 4 27.78 -12.72 38.51
CA LYS A 4 26.64 -12.26 37.71
C LYS A 4 25.49 -13.22 37.98
N THR A 5 24.58 -12.85 38.86
CA THR A 5 23.30 -13.56 39.02
C THR A 5 22.40 -13.20 37.85
N PHE A 6 22.07 -14.19 37.03
CA PHE A 6 21.05 -14.09 35.98
C PHE A 6 19.76 -14.74 36.49
N GLU A 7 18.62 -14.21 36.08
CA GLU A 7 17.36 -14.96 36.17
C GLU A 7 17.03 -15.50 34.79
N SER A 8 16.70 -16.79 34.74
CA SER A 8 16.15 -17.40 33.53
C SER A 8 14.74 -16.87 33.32
N LEU A 9 14.45 -16.40 32.12
CA LEU A 9 13.09 -16.06 31.72
C LEU A 9 12.29 -17.35 31.51
N ASN A 10 11.09 -17.42 32.07
CA ASN A 10 10.13 -18.45 31.69
C ASN A 10 9.34 -17.97 30.46
N THR A 11 9.54 -18.61 29.31
CA THR A 11 8.89 -18.22 28.05
C THR A 11 7.37 -18.26 28.09
N ASN A 12 6.77 -19.02 29.00
CA ASN A 12 5.31 -19.13 29.11
C ASN A 12 4.67 -18.03 29.96
N THR A 13 5.43 -17.37 30.85
CA THR A 13 4.88 -16.42 31.83
C THR A 13 5.54 -15.05 31.80
N ASP A 14 6.76 -14.97 31.29
CA ASP A 14 7.59 -13.76 31.32
C ASP A 14 7.85 -13.20 29.92
N VAL A 15 7.35 -13.85 28.89
CA VAL A 15 7.46 -13.39 27.50
C VAL A 15 6.06 -13.32 26.91
N THR A 16 5.74 -12.20 26.27
CA THR A 16 4.50 -12.03 25.52
C THR A 16 4.80 -11.30 24.23
N THR A 17 4.42 -11.90 23.10
CA THR A 17 4.54 -11.27 21.79
C THR A 17 3.24 -10.56 21.45
N THR A 18 3.33 -9.33 20.98
CA THR A 18 2.18 -8.55 20.51
C THR A 18 2.49 -7.98 19.15
N ARG A 19 1.53 -8.10 18.22
CA ARG A 19 1.57 -7.43 16.91
C ARG A 19 0.68 -6.21 16.98
N THR A 20 1.23 -5.05 16.65
CA THR A 20 0.45 -3.80 16.56
C THR A 20 0.46 -3.33 15.13
N LEU A 21 -0.73 -3.02 14.59
CA LEU A 21 -0.88 -2.42 13.27
C LEU A 21 -0.97 -0.90 13.44
N LEU A 22 -0.04 -0.18 12.80
CA LEU A 22 -0.11 1.27 12.69
C LEU A 22 -0.60 1.64 11.30
N HIS A 23 -1.49 2.62 11.21
CA HIS A 23 -2.02 3.10 9.95
C HIS A 23 -1.67 4.57 9.74
N GLU A 24 -1.16 4.90 8.56
CA GLU A 24 -0.90 6.26 8.12
C GLU A 24 -1.77 6.55 6.89
N SER A 25 -2.35 7.75 6.83
CA SER A 25 -3.13 8.20 5.68
C SER A 25 -2.20 8.71 4.59
N ILE A 26 -2.31 8.16 3.38
CA ILE A 26 -1.51 8.50 2.21
C ILE A 26 -2.41 9.18 1.17
N PRO A 27 -2.45 10.53 1.14
CA PRO A 27 -3.12 11.27 0.10
C PRO A 27 -2.16 11.59 -1.06
N LEU A 28 -2.30 10.88 -2.18
CA LEU A 28 -1.60 11.24 -3.42
C LEU A 28 -2.50 12.15 -4.24
N THR A 29 -2.16 13.44 -4.27
CA THR A 29 -2.95 14.44 -4.98
C THR A 29 -2.59 14.48 -6.46
N GLY A 30 -3.57 14.83 -7.29
CA GLY A 30 -3.45 14.89 -8.75
C GLY A 30 -2.38 15.86 -9.22
N THR A 31 -1.98 16.82 -8.38
CA THR A 31 -0.84 17.70 -8.62
C THR A 31 0.48 16.93 -8.78
N ILE A 32 0.70 15.86 -8.00
CA ILE A 32 1.88 15.00 -8.15
C ILE A 32 1.73 14.11 -9.40
N VAL A 33 0.50 13.78 -9.77
CA VAL A 33 0.19 12.89 -10.89
C VAL A 33 0.26 13.59 -12.24
N SER A 34 -0.13 14.86 -12.32
CA SER A 34 -0.11 15.68 -13.53
C SER A 34 0.09 17.19 -13.23
N GLY A 35 0.90 17.86 -14.06
CA GLY A 35 0.86 19.31 -14.27
C GLY A 35 1.61 20.20 -13.26
N THR A 36 2.24 19.65 -12.21
CA THR A 36 3.02 20.47 -11.25
C THR A 36 4.43 20.78 -11.74
N TYR A 37 5.11 19.81 -12.36
CA TYR A 37 6.52 19.93 -12.75
C TYR A 37 6.69 20.02 -14.27
N GLY A 38 5.83 20.81 -14.92
CA GLY A 38 5.87 21.01 -16.36
C GLY A 38 4.50 20.91 -17.00
N GLN A 39 4.47 20.97 -18.33
CA GLN A 39 3.27 20.68 -19.09
C GLN A 39 3.19 19.18 -19.36
N GLU A 40 1.97 18.63 -19.38
CA GLU A 40 1.69 17.23 -19.75
C GLU A 40 2.56 16.77 -20.92
N THR A 41 3.10 15.54 -20.83
CA THR A 41 4.09 14.92 -21.75
C THR A 41 5.53 15.45 -21.64
N SER A 42 5.76 16.52 -20.86
CA SER A 42 7.08 17.12 -20.60
C SER A 42 7.29 17.41 -19.11
N GLU A 43 6.79 16.51 -18.26
CA GLU A 43 6.81 16.67 -16.81
C GLU A 43 8.09 16.09 -16.22
N ASP A 44 8.82 16.89 -15.46
CA ASP A 44 10.13 16.51 -14.94
C ASP A 44 10.06 15.43 -13.85
N ASN A 45 8.89 15.22 -13.23
CA ASN A 45 8.66 14.17 -12.24
C ASN A 45 8.11 12.87 -12.83
N ILE A 46 7.91 12.83 -14.15
CA ILE A 46 7.39 11.66 -14.87
C ILE A 46 8.51 11.06 -15.71
N LYS A 47 8.82 9.79 -15.45
CA LYS A 47 9.88 9.08 -16.16
C LYS A 47 9.30 8.08 -17.14
N ASN A 48 9.52 8.34 -18.42
CA ASN A 48 9.32 7.36 -19.49
C ASN A 48 10.63 6.60 -19.75
N TYR A 49 10.53 5.28 -19.88
CA TYR A 49 11.68 4.43 -20.14
C TYR A 49 11.79 4.10 -21.63
N THR A 50 13.02 3.84 -22.09
CA THR A 50 13.30 3.51 -23.50
C THR A 50 12.58 2.26 -24.00
N HIS A 51 12.28 1.30 -23.11
CA HIS A 51 11.50 0.11 -23.47
C HIS A 51 9.99 0.40 -23.64
N GLY A 52 9.49 1.52 -23.11
CA GLY A 52 8.11 1.99 -23.30
C GLY A 52 7.04 1.05 -22.75
N MET A 53 7.29 0.37 -21.63
CA MET A 53 6.37 -0.64 -21.06
C MET A 53 5.62 -0.14 -19.81
N PHE A 54 6.14 0.89 -19.17
CA PHE A 54 5.50 1.55 -18.03
C PHE A 54 6.07 2.95 -17.88
N GLN A 55 5.43 3.73 -17.02
CA GLN A 55 5.80 5.08 -16.68
C GLN A 55 5.86 5.20 -15.16
N SER A 56 6.92 5.82 -14.63
CA SER A 56 7.08 6.03 -13.18
C SER A 56 6.73 7.47 -12.81
N VAL A 57 6.01 7.62 -11.70
CA VAL A 57 5.67 8.91 -11.09
C VAL A 57 6.48 9.12 -9.81
N TYR A 58 7.07 10.30 -9.70
CA TYR A 58 7.87 10.74 -8.56
C TYR A 58 7.24 11.95 -7.87
N ASP A 59 7.55 12.16 -6.59
CA ASP A 59 7.13 13.33 -5.80
C ASP A 59 7.85 14.64 -6.20
N TYR A 60 9.06 14.50 -6.74
CA TYR A 60 9.92 15.56 -7.26
C TYR A 60 10.49 15.18 -8.62
N PRO A 61 11.09 16.12 -9.37
CA PRO A 61 11.81 15.82 -10.61
C PRO A 61 12.70 14.58 -10.47
N TYR A 62 12.57 13.60 -11.37
CA TYR A 62 13.15 12.26 -11.16
C TYR A 62 14.69 12.23 -11.20
N LEU A 63 15.34 13.33 -11.63
CA LEU A 63 16.78 13.52 -11.57
C LEU A 63 17.26 14.15 -10.25
N SER A 64 16.35 14.60 -9.38
CA SER A 64 16.67 15.15 -8.07
C SER A 64 17.07 14.04 -7.10
N SER A 65 18.08 14.30 -6.28
CA SER A 65 18.52 13.36 -5.23
C SER A 65 17.51 13.19 -4.10
N SER A 66 16.54 14.09 -3.98
CA SER A 66 15.45 14.01 -3.00
C SER A 66 14.17 13.40 -3.57
N SER A 67 14.19 12.96 -4.83
CA SER A 67 13.04 12.38 -5.50
C SER A 67 12.81 10.95 -5.06
N ASN A 68 11.58 10.65 -4.63
CA ASN A 68 11.13 9.32 -4.28
C ASN A 68 10.15 8.80 -5.32
N HIS A 69 10.30 7.52 -5.66
CA HIS A 69 9.36 6.81 -6.51
C HIS A 69 8.06 6.55 -5.75
N ILE A 70 6.93 6.95 -6.34
CA ILE A 70 5.61 6.86 -5.72
C ILE A 70 4.84 5.66 -6.28
N PHE A 71 4.69 5.59 -7.60
CA PHE A 71 4.05 4.45 -8.26
C PHE A 71 4.45 4.36 -9.74
N ASP A 72 4.19 3.20 -10.34
CA ASP A 72 4.27 2.96 -11.77
C ASP A 72 2.89 2.78 -12.38
N ILE A 73 2.71 3.27 -13.61
CA ILE A 73 1.52 3.01 -14.43
C ILE A 73 1.94 2.19 -15.64
N SER A 74 1.17 1.15 -15.92
CA SER A 74 1.24 0.38 -17.16
C SER A 74 -0.17 0.04 -17.64
N MET A 75 -0.26 -0.60 -18.81
CA MET A 75 -1.51 -1.12 -19.34
C MET A 75 -1.26 -2.40 -20.14
N GLY A 76 -2.29 -3.23 -20.26
CA GLY A 76 -2.26 -4.43 -21.07
C GLY A 76 -3.64 -4.99 -21.32
N TYR A 77 -3.71 -6.01 -22.16
CA TYR A 77 -4.93 -6.75 -22.42
C TYR A 77 -4.65 -8.22 -22.66
N HIS A 78 -5.61 -9.08 -22.33
CA HIS A 78 -5.57 -10.50 -22.62
C HIS A 78 -5.56 -10.75 -24.14
N SER A 79 -5.05 -11.90 -24.57
CA SER A 79 -5.00 -12.27 -26.00
C SER A 79 -6.38 -12.34 -26.64
N ASP A 80 -7.41 -12.63 -25.85
CA ASP A 80 -8.82 -12.75 -26.29
C ASP A 80 -9.58 -11.42 -26.21
N SER A 81 -8.92 -10.34 -25.80
CA SER A 81 -9.51 -9.00 -25.81
C SER A 81 -9.87 -8.57 -27.24
N PRO A 82 -10.99 -7.87 -27.46
CA PRO A 82 -11.32 -7.30 -28.77
C PRO A 82 -10.28 -6.27 -29.26
N PHE A 83 -9.37 -5.80 -28.39
CA PHE A 83 -8.27 -4.89 -28.75
C PHE A 83 -7.00 -5.63 -29.22
N SER A 84 -6.95 -6.96 -29.03
CA SER A 84 -5.85 -7.82 -29.41
C SER A 84 -5.89 -8.12 -30.91
N ALA A 85 -5.22 -7.27 -31.69
CA ALA A 85 -5.12 -7.39 -33.13
C ALA A 85 -3.68 -7.19 -33.57
N SER A 86 -3.24 -7.87 -34.63
CA SER A 86 -1.87 -7.77 -35.15
C SER A 86 -1.50 -6.36 -35.62
N THR A 87 -2.49 -5.53 -35.94
CA THR A 87 -2.33 -4.12 -36.33
C THR A 87 -2.24 -3.17 -35.15
N SER A 88 -2.51 -3.63 -33.91
CA SER A 88 -2.47 -2.80 -32.71
C SER A 88 -1.04 -2.39 -32.37
N GLU A 89 -0.85 -1.13 -31.98
CA GLU A 89 0.45 -0.61 -31.56
C GLU A 89 0.91 -1.32 -30.28
N GLN A 90 2.15 -1.82 -30.30
CA GLN A 90 2.78 -2.56 -29.19
C GLN A 90 2.00 -3.81 -28.73
N ASN A 91 1.21 -4.45 -29.62
CA ASN A 91 0.34 -5.60 -29.31
C ASN A 91 1.01 -6.67 -28.44
N ALA A 92 2.16 -7.19 -28.87
CA ALA A 92 2.89 -8.23 -28.14
C ALA A 92 3.30 -7.80 -26.72
N LYS A 93 3.69 -6.52 -26.52
CA LYS A 93 4.05 -6.01 -25.20
C LYS A 93 2.84 -5.91 -24.28
N LYS A 94 1.70 -5.45 -24.80
CA LYS A 94 0.45 -5.29 -24.03
C LYS A 94 -0.11 -6.64 -23.57
N ILE A 95 -0.02 -7.67 -24.42
CA ILE A 95 -0.40 -9.05 -24.06
C ILE A 95 0.55 -9.62 -23.00
N ASN A 96 1.87 -9.45 -23.19
CA ASN A 96 2.86 -9.96 -22.24
C ASN A 96 2.72 -9.29 -20.87
N LEU A 97 2.53 -7.97 -20.83
CA LEU A 97 2.34 -7.23 -19.57
C LEU A 97 1.10 -7.70 -18.81
N TYR A 98 -0.04 -7.82 -19.49
CA TYR A 98 -1.25 -8.34 -18.87
C TYR A 98 -1.04 -9.73 -18.28
N THR A 99 -0.43 -10.62 -19.07
CA THR A 99 -0.16 -12.01 -18.67
C THR A 99 0.80 -12.07 -17.48
N GLU A 100 1.84 -11.23 -17.46
CA GLU A 100 2.80 -11.15 -16.35
C GLU A 100 2.13 -10.68 -15.05
N PHE A 101 1.33 -9.61 -15.11
CA PHE A 101 0.58 -9.15 -13.94
C PHE A 101 -0.39 -10.21 -13.44
N ALA A 102 -1.14 -10.85 -14.35
CA ALA A 102 -2.08 -11.91 -14.00
C ALA A 102 -1.37 -13.10 -13.34
N GLN A 103 -0.23 -13.52 -13.88
CA GLN A 103 0.56 -14.62 -13.34
C GLN A 103 1.14 -14.31 -11.95
N ILE A 104 1.64 -13.08 -11.73
CA ILE A 104 2.21 -12.69 -10.44
C ILE A 104 1.11 -12.54 -9.38
N LEU A 105 -0.03 -11.98 -9.76
CA LEU A 105 -1.09 -11.61 -8.82
C LEU A 105 -2.09 -12.71 -8.56
N LEU A 106 -2.57 -13.39 -9.59
CA LEU A 106 -3.60 -14.42 -9.47
C LEU A 106 -3.00 -15.82 -9.50
N GLY A 107 -1.93 -16.03 -10.27
CA GLY A 107 -1.28 -17.33 -10.42
C GLY A 107 -1.90 -18.18 -11.53
N TYR A 108 -1.82 -19.50 -11.37
CA TYR A 108 -2.36 -20.47 -12.31
C TYR A 108 -3.62 -21.12 -11.73
N THR A 109 -4.58 -21.41 -12.61
CA THR A 109 -5.88 -21.97 -12.27
C THR A 109 -6.17 -23.26 -13.04
N GLY A 110 -7.17 -24.00 -12.54
CA GLY A 110 -7.77 -25.15 -13.20
C GLY A 110 -6.82 -26.35 -13.39
N SER A 111 -7.35 -27.40 -14.01
CA SER A 111 -6.57 -28.61 -14.34
C SER A 111 -5.64 -28.42 -15.54
N THR A 112 -5.84 -27.35 -16.31
CA THR A 112 -5.08 -26.98 -17.51
C THR A 112 -3.86 -26.10 -17.22
N ASN A 113 -3.68 -25.66 -15.97
CA ASN A 113 -2.57 -24.80 -15.53
C ASN A 113 -2.45 -23.53 -16.39
N THR A 114 -3.58 -22.89 -16.66
CA THR A 114 -3.68 -21.62 -17.38
C THR A 114 -3.57 -20.46 -16.41
N VAL A 115 -3.06 -19.31 -16.88
CA VAL A 115 -3.03 -18.10 -16.06
C VAL A 115 -4.46 -17.62 -15.85
N GLU A 116 -4.81 -17.33 -14.60
CA GLU A 116 -6.13 -16.79 -14.26
C GLU A 116 -6.32 -15.39 -14.85
N ILE A 117 -7.52 -15.10 -15.36
CA ILE A 117 -7.86 -13.79 -15.93
C ILE A 117 -8.37 -12.90 -14.80
N PHE A 118 -8.10 -11.59 -14.86
CA PHE A 118 -8.67 -10.68 -13.85
C PHE A 118 -10.18 -10.63 -13.99
N GLU A 119 -10.91 -10.71 -12.87
CA GLU A 119 -12.37 -10.68 -12.84
C GLU A 119 -12.87 -9.51 -11.99
N GLY A 120 -14.05 -9.00 -12.32
CA GLY A 120 -14.68 -7.88 -11.63
C GLY A 120 -15.33 -8.27 -10.29
N ASP A 121 -15.00 -9.41 -9.70
CA ASP A 121 -15.62 -9.91 -8.48
C ASP A 121 -14.63 -10.67 -7.58
N LEU A 122 -15.16 -11.45 -6.63
CA LEU A 122 -14.35 -12.24 -5.69
C LEU A 122 -14.37 -13.75 -6.00
N ASN A 123 -15.02 -14.17 -7.08
CA ASN A 123 -15.28 -15.58 -7.39
C ASN A 123 -14.20 -16.13 -8.32
N PHE A 124 -13.03 -16.42 -7.74
CA PHE A 124 -11.88 -16.92 -8.48
C PHE A 124 -12.19 -18.14 -9.36
N GLY A 125 -11.98 -18.02 -10.68
CA GLY A 125 -11.98 -19.13 -11.64
C GLY A 125 -13.35 -19.57 -12.13
N ASP A 126 -14.39 -18.75 -11.98
CA ASP A 126 -15.69 -19.00 -12.59
C ASP A 126 -15.81 -18.44 -14.02
N ASP A 127 -14.80 -17.68 -14.46
CA ASP A 127 -14.69 -17.05 -15.78
C ASP A 127 -15.85 -16.08 -16.09
N ASP A 128 -16.52 -15.56 -15.07
CA ASP A 128 -17.54 -14.54 -15.20
C ASP A 128 -16.96 -13.12 -14.96
N ASN A 129 -17.57 -12.09 -15.56
CA ASN A 129 -17.14 -10.70 -15.38
C ASN A 129 -15.64 -10.40 -15.65
N GLN A 130 -15.04 -11.11 -16.60
CA GLN A 130 -13.63 -10.96 -16.97
C GLN A 130 -13.25 -9.54 -17.43
N MET A 131 -12.13 -9.04 -16.88
CA MET A 131 -11.48 -7.79 -17.22
C MET A 131 -10.37 -8.04 -18.24
N LEU A 132 -10.72 -8.11 -19.52
CA LEU A 132 -9.78 -8.44 -20.60
C LEU A 132 -8.81 -7.30 -20.96
N SER A 133 -9.01 -6.09 -20.45
CA SER A 133 -8.18 -4.92 -20.75
C SER A 133 -8.07 -4.02 -19.53
N CYS A 134 -6.85 -3.86 -19.02
CA CYS A 134 -6.59 -3.24 -17.73
C CYS A 134 -5.49 -2.19 -17.78
N PHE A 135 -5.60 -1.21 -16.90
CA PHE A 135 -4.49 -0.42 -16.40
C PHE A 135 -3.97 -1.02 -15.10
N PHE A 136 -2.67 -0.91 -14.90
CA PHE A 136 -1.98 -1.39 -13.71
C PHE A 136 -1.31 -0.21 -13.03
N LEU A 137 -1.63 0.00 -11.76
CA LEU A 137 -1.06 1.03 -10.91
C LEU A 137 -0.32 0.34 -9.77
N ASN A 138 1.01 0.32 -9.86
CA ASN A 138 1.88 -0.37 -8.90
C ASN A 138 2.47 0.62 -7.92
N MET A 139 2.01 0.60 -6.67
CA MET A 139 2.46 1.51 -5.62
C MET A 139 3.81 1.09 -5.05
N SER A 140 4.68 2.06 -4.81
CA SER A 140 5.97 1.82 -4.17
C SER A 140 5.80 1.33 -2.73
N ARG A 141 6.63 0.36 -2.32
CA ARG A 141 6.70 -0.09 -0.91
C ARG A 141 7.06 1.03 0.07
N LEU A 142 7.67 2.11 -0.41
CA LEU A 142 7.95 3.28 0.42
C LEU A 142 6.65 3.87 1.02
N ILE A 143 5.58 3.89 0.24
CA ILE A 143 4.27 4.47 0.61
C ILE A 143 3.31 3.42 1.19
N THR A 144 3.31 2.19 0.65
CA THR A 144 2.42 1.12 1.14
C THR A 144 2.95 0.40 2.38
N LYS A 145 4.24 0.53 2.70
CA LYS A 145 4.92 -0.15 3.81
C LYS A 145 4.77 -1.67 3.69
N ASP A 146 4.06 -2.31 4.62
CA ASP A 146 3.83 -3.75 4.61
C ASP A 146 2.60 -4.12 3.76
N GLN A 147 1.54 -3.32 3.83
CA GLN A 147 0.33 -3.50 3.02
C GLN A 147 -0.56 -2.26 3.01
N ILE A 148 -1.42 -2.16 2.00
CA ILE A 148 -2.54 -1.23 1.99
C ILE A 148 -3.63 -1.73 2.94
N LYS A 149 -4.22 -0.83 3.74
CA LYS A 149 -5.35 -1.16 4.60
C LYS A 149 -6.62 -1.37 3.77
N LYS A 150 -7.25 -2.52 3.95
CA LYS A 150 -8.52 -2.89 3.34
C LYS A 150 -9.62 -1.88 3.64
N GLY A 151 -10.45 -1.58 2.64
CA GLY A 151 -11.60 -0.68 2.75
C GLY A 151 -11.25 0.80 2.79
N THR A 152 -9.99 1.17 2.53
CA THR A 152 -9.54 2.57 2.60
C THR A 152 -9.13 3.16 1.25
N VAL A 153 -9.12 2.35 0.20
CA VAL A 153 -8.69 2.75 -1.13
C VAL A 153 -9.80 3.57 -1.78
N ALA A 154 -9.43 4.75 -2.27
CA ALA A 154 -10.28 5.58 -3.11
C ALA A 154 -9.45 6.23 -4.23
N LEU A 155 -9.80 5.91 -5.47
CA LEU A 155 -9.24 6.53 -6.66
C LEU A 155 -10.30 7.47 -7.25
N THR A 156 -9.94 8.73 -7.37
CA THR A 156 -10.82 9.78 -7.86
C THR A 156 -10.43 10.10 -9.29
N CYS A 157 -11.31 9.83 -10.25
CA CYS A 157 -11.04 9.98 -11.68
C CYS A 157 -12.02 10.94 -12.36
N ALA A 158 -11.55 11.67 -13.37
CA ALA A 158 -12.37 12.54 -14.20
C ALA A 158 -13.12 11.77 -15.30
N THR A 159 -14.42 12.05 -15.45
CA THR A 159 -15.27 11.50 -16.52
C THR A 159 -15.37 12.39 -17.75
N GLY A 160 -14.85 13.63 -17.69
CA GLY A 160 -14.96 14.62 -18.77
C GLY A 160 -14.16 14.26 -20.03
N SER A 161 -14.24 15.08 -21.08
CA SER A 161 -13.36 14.92 -22.25
C SER A 161 -11.90 15.21 -21.90
N TRP A 162 -10.94 14.77 -22.71
CA TRP A 162 -9.53 15.11 -22.52
C TRP A 162 -9.28 16.62 -22.30
N ARG A 163 -9.94 17.49 -23.08
CA ARG A 163 -9.74 18.95 -23.00
C ARG A 163 -10.27 19.55 -21.70
N THR A 164 -11.25 18.90 -21.09
CA THR A 164 -12.06 19.42 -19.99
C THR A 164 -12.32 18.31 -18.96
N ALA A 165 -11.25 17.61 -18.56
CA ALA A 165 -11.36 16.39 -17.77
C ALA A 165 -12.14 16.61 -16.46
N PHE A 166 -11.89 17.74 -15.76
CA PHE A 166 -12.43 18.04 -14.43
C PHE A 166 -13.49 19.16 -14.38
N SER A 167 -13.86 19.79 -15.50
CA SER A 167 -14.78 20.95 -15.47
C SER A 167 -16.26 20.53 -15.50
N SER A 168 -17.05 21.06 -14.56
CA SER A 168 -18.53 21.09 -14.62
C SER A 168 -19.03 22.40 -15.26
N PRO A 169 -20.26 22.46 -15.81
CA PRO A 169 -20.64 23.53 -16.72
C PRO A 169 -20.93 24.85 -15.99
N ALA A 170 -20.27 25.94 -16.44
CA ALA A 170 -20.82 27.29 -16.31
C ALA A 170 -21.12 27.92 -17.69
N ASP A 171 -20.61 27.36 -18.80
CA ASP A 171 -20.91 27.85 -20.15
C ASP A 171 -20.90 26.69 -21.16
N ALA A 172 -22.07 26.40 -21.73
CA ALA A 172 -22.34 25.22 -22.55
C ALA A 172 -22.52 25.63 -24.01
N THR A 173 -21.60 25.20 -24.90
CA THR A 173 -22.00 25.07 -26.31
C THR A 173 -21.57 23.79 -27.01
N THR A 174 -20.53 23.05 -26.61
CA THR A 174 -20.34 21.62 -27.01
C THR A 174 -19.12 20.98 -26.32
N SER A 175 -19.32 20.33 -25.17
CA SER A 175 -18.41 19.27 -24.67
C SER A 175 -19.08 18.56 -23.49
N THR A 176 -19.15 17.23 -23.53
CA THR A 176 -19.74 16.39 -22.47
C THR A 176 -19.16 16.75 -21.10
N SER A 177 -20.05 17.02 -20.14
CA SER A 177 -19.77 17.46 -18.77
C SER A 177 -18.76 16.56 -18.05
N GLY A 178 -17.71 17.14 -17.45
CA GLY A 178 -16.81 16.43 -16.55
C GLY A 178 -17.41 16.35 -15.15
N ALA A 179 -17.78 15.14 -14.73
CA ALA A 179 -17.99 14.81 -13.32
C ALA A 179 -16.76 14.06 -12.80
N VAL A 180 -16.73 13.85 -11.49
CA VAL A 180 -15.71 13.02 -10.85
C VAL A 180 -16.36 11.71 -10.44
N MET A 181 -15.71 10.60 -10.78
CA MET A 181 -16.07 9.26 -10.30
C MET A 181 -15.07 8.84 -9.23
N VAL A 182 -15.54 8.18 -8.17
CA VAL A 182 -14.66 7.59 -7.16
C VAL A 182 -14.74 6.08 -7.25
N LEU A 183 -13.61 5.41 -7.41
CA LEU A 183 -13.48 3.96 -7.36
C LEU A 183 -13.01 3.60 -5.95
N THR A 184 -13.73 2.73 -5.25
CA THR A 184 -13.42 2.41 -3.85
C THR A 184 -13.62 0.94 -3.53
N ASP A 185 -12.81 0.44 -2.61
CA ASP A 185 -12.90 -0.91 -2.04
C ASP A 185 -13.70 -0.93 -0.73
N ALA A 186 -14.60 0.04 -0.51
CA ALA A 186 -15.30 0.25 0.76
C ALA A 186 -16.06 -0.99 1.31
N SER A 187 -16.30 -2.02 0.50
CA SER A 187 -16.86 -3.31 0.93
C SER A 187 -15.84 -4.24 1.62
N ALA A 188 -14.54 -3.98 1.46
CA ALA A 188 -13.45 -4.79 1.99
C ALA A 188 -13.12 -4.44 3.45
N SER A 189 -12.79 -5.47 4.23
CA SER A 189 -12.39 -5.38 5.63
C SER A 189 -11.52 -6.56 6.02
N ASP A 190 -10.96 -6.55 7.23
CA ASP A 190 -10.24 -7.71 7.77
C ASP A 190 -11.12 -8.95 7.96
N THR A 191 -12.44 -8.79 7.98
CA THR A 191 -13.41 -9.85 8.26
C THR A 191 -14.24 -10.31 7.06
N GLY A 192 -14.11 -9.66 5.91
CA GLY A 192 -14.90 -9.97 4.72
C GLY A 192 -14.74 -8.97 3.57
N GLY A 193 -15.33 -9.28 2.42
CA GLY A 193 -15.22 -8.45 1.20
C GLY A 193 -13.85 -8.52 0.52
N THR A 194 -13.09 -9.58 0.78
CA THR A 194 -11.80 -9.87 0.16
C THR A 194 -11.69 -11.35 -0.18
N SER A 195 -10.82 -11.68 -1.13
CA SER A 195 -10.44 -13.05 -1.47
C SER A 195 -8.98 -13.29 -1.11
N THR A 196 -8.69 -14.50 -0.62
CA THR A 196 -7.36 -14.91 -0.13
C THR A 196 -6.69 -15.95 -1.04
N VAL A 197 -7.35 -16.29 -2.15
CA VAL A 197 -6.94 -17.40 -3.05
C VAL A 197 -5.77 -16.99 -3.96
N ALA A 198 -5.61 -15.69 -4.21
CA ALA A 198 -4.64 -15.18 -5.16
C ALA A 198 -3.19 -15.23 -4.66
N ALA A 199 -2.25 -15.50 -5.56
CA ALA A 199 -0.81 -15.61 -5.26
C ALA A 199 -0.17 -14.28 -4.80
N GLY A 200 -0.70 -13.15 -5.27
CA GLY A 200 -0.25 -11.79 -4.96
C GLY A 200 -0.69 -11.27 -3.58
N GLY A 201 -1.31 -12.13 -2.78
CA GLY A 201 -1.89 -11.79 -1.49
C GLY A 201 -3.40 -11.61 -1.58
N GLU A 202 -3.97 -11.07 -0.52
CA GLU A 202 -5.40 -10.84 -0.45
C GLU A 202 -5.78 -9.66 -1.35
N TYR A 203 -6.94 -9.77 -1.99
CA TYR A 203 -7.44 -8.72 -2.86
C TYR A 203 -8.90 -8.38 -2.60
N GLY A 204 -9.27 -7.15 -2.93
CA GLY A 204 -10.64 -6.64 -2.87
C GLY A 204 -11.07 -6.04 -4.21
N VAL A 205 -12.37 -5.90 -4.39
CA VAL A 205 -12.97 -5.36 -5.63
C VAL A 205 -13.21 -3.86 -5.49
N LEU A 206 -12.88 -3.12 -6.54
CA LEU A 206 -13.16 -1.69 -6.66
C LEU A 206 -14.51 -1.47 -7.35
N TYR A 207 -15.38 -0.72 -6.69
CA TYR A 207 -16.69 -0.34 -7.22
C TYR A 207 -16.75 1.14 -7.52
N ARG A 208 -17.55 1.52 -8.53
CA ARG A 208 -17.83 2.93 -8.81
C ARG A 208 -18.77 3.49 -7.75
N ARG A 209 -18.42 4.66 -7.24
CA ARG A 209 -19.23 5.48 -6.36
C ARG A 209 -19.59 6.76 -7.11
N TYR A 210 -20.87 6.90 -7.43
CA TYR A 210 -21.41 8.10 -8.06
C TYR A 210 -21.97 9.04 -7.00
N GLY A 211 -21.82 10.34 -7.22
CA GLY A 211 -22.23 11.37 -6.28
C GLY A 211 -22.50 12.69 -6.96
N GLU A 212 -23.46 13.47 -6.44
CA GLU A 212 -23.43 14.91 -6.67
C GLU A 212 -22.18 15.52 -6.00
N ALA A 213 -21.72 16.68 -6.47
CA ALA A 213 -20.56 17.36 -5.89
C ALA A 213 -20.70 17.48 -4.35
N GLY A 214 -19.88 16.71 -3.60
CA GLY A 214 -19.89 16.71 -2.13
C GLY A 214 -20.71 15.62 -1.45
N SER A 215 -21.37 14.70 -2.17
CA SER A 215 -22.04 13.54 -1.58
C SER A 215 -21.65 12.26 -2.31
N PHE A 216 -20.90 11.39 -1.66
CA PHE A 216 -20.54 10.10 -2.24
C PHE A 216 -21.67 9.09 -1.92
N THR A 217 -22.49 8.69 -2.88
CA THR A 217 -23.47 7.61 -2.66
C THR A 217 -22.82 6.30 -3.07
N TYR A 218 -22.55 5.43 -2.10
CA TYR A 218 -22.21 4.03 -2.42
C TYR A 218 -23.36 3.50 -3.27
N SER A 219 -23.10 3.02 -4.49
CA SER A 219 -24.05 2.14 -5.16
C SER A 219 -24.06 0.90 -4.28
N GLY A 220 -24.94 0.92 -3.27
CA GLY A 220 -25.25 -0.25 -2.48
C GLY A 220 -25.51 -1.36 -3.46
N LEU A 221 -24.73 -2.44 -3.36
CA LEU A 221 -24.96 -3.69 -4.06
C LEU A 221 -26.45 -4.05 -3.97
N THR A 222 -27.23 -3.63 -4.97
CA THR A 222 -28.54 -4.16 -5.25
C THR A 222 -28.31 -5.18 -6.34
N ALA A 223 -28.18 -6.43 -5.90
CA ALA A 223 -28.37 -7.67 -6.65
C ALA A 223 -27.98 -7.65 -8.15
N ASP A 224 -26.92 -8.39 -8.45
CA ASP A 224 -26.74 -9.16 -9.69
C ASP A 224 -26.36 -8.45 -11.01
N SER A 225 -25.94 -7.17 -11.07
CA SER A 225 -25.46 -6.62 -12.37
C SER A 225 -24.64 -5.32 -12.40
N GLU A 226 -23.89 -4.96 -11.35
CA GLU A 226 -22.80 -3.97 -11.51
C GLU A 226 -21.45 -4.64 -11.22
N ALA A 227 -20.82 -5.12 -12.30
CA ALA A 227 -19.49 -5.72 -12.27
C ALA A 227 -18.48 -4.76 -11.64
N GLY A 228 -17.66 -5.28 -10.72
CA GLY A 228 -16.52 -4.55 -10.20
C GLY A 228 -15.62 -4.10 -11.34
N VAL A 229 -15.02 -2.94 -11.15
CA VAL A 229 -14.34 -2.21 -12.23
C VAL A 229 -12.84 -2.21 -12.08
N GLY A 230 -12.37 -2.94 -11.08
CA GLY A 230 -10.98 -3.04 -10.73
C GLY A 230 -10.80 -3.91 -9.50
N LEU A 231 -9.54 -4.21 -9.21
CA LEU A 231 -9.10 -4.98 -8.07
C LEU A 231 -7.98 -4.22 -7.35
N VAL A 232 -7.85 -4.44 -6.06
CA VAL A 232 -6.69 -3.98 -5.28
C VAL A 232 -6.08 -5.15 -4.53
N PHE A 233 -4.79 -5.39 -4.74
CA PHE A 233 -4.00 -6.40 -4.04
C PHE A 233 -3.24 -5.72 -2.90
N TYR A 234 -3.64 -6.01 -1.66
CA TYR A 234 -3.26 -5.21 -0.50
C TYR A 234 -1.77 -5.33 -0.15
N GLN A 235 -1.24 -6.55 -0.16
CA GLN A 235 0.16 -6.83 0.16
C GLN A 235 1.09 -6.52 -1.01
N ALA A 236 0.63 -6.74 -2.24
CA ALA A 236 1.40 -6.37 -3.43
C ALA A 236 1.46 -4.85 -3.65
N GLY A 237 0.46 -4.10 -3.18
CA GLY A 237 0.34 -2.68 -3.43
C GLY A 237 -0.04 -2.36 -4.88
N ILE A 238 -0.73 -3.28 -5.56
CA ILE A 238 -1.09 -3.13 -6.98
C ILE A 238 -2.60 -2.94 -7.11
N VAL A 239 -2.98 -1.90 -7.85
CA VAL A 239 -4.35 -1.65 -8.28
C VAL A 239 -4.48 -2.00 -9.75
N VAL A 240 -5.46 -2.83 -10.08
CA VAL A 240 -5.82 -3.22 -11.44
C VAL A 240 -7.14 -2.53 -11.78
N LEU A 241 -7.20 -1.76 -12.86
CA LEU A 241 -8.41 -1.05 -13.27
C LEU A 241 -8.83 -1.51 -14.65
N SER A 242 -10.10 -1.89 -14.80
CA SER A 242 -10.65 -2.25 -16.12
C SER A 242 -10.74 -1.01 -16.99
N SER A 243 -10.47 -1.14 -18.28
CA SER A 243 -10.70 -0.08 -19.26
C SER A 243 -12.18 0.32 -19.33
N SER A 244 -13.10 -0.57 -18.93
CA SER A 244 -14.54 -0.31 -18.90
C SER A 244 -14.90 0.87 -17.99
N VAL A 245 -14.04 1.22 -17.01
CA VAL A 245 -14.16 2.45 -16.20
C VAL A 245 -14.39 3.68 -17.06
N PHE A 246 -13.79 3.73 -18.26
CA PHE A 246 -13.80 4.88 -19.16
C PHE A 246 -14.57 4.64 -20.46
N ASP A 247 -15.45 3.64 -20.54
CA ASP A 247 -16.18 3.29 -21.77
C ASP A 247 -17.44 4.14 -21.99
N SER A 248 -18.03 4.72 -20.93
CA SER A 248 -19.16 5.65 -21.02
C SER A 248 -18.76 7.06 -21.50
N VAL A 249 -17.49 7.28 -21.82
CA VAL A 249 -17.00 8.53 -22.41
C VAL A 249 -17.27 8.40 -23.91
N ALA A 250 -18.46 8.84 -24.36
CA ALA A 250 -19.05 8.56 -25.68
C ALA A 250 -18.03 8.49 -26.85
N PRO A 251 -18.17 7.56 -27.82
CA PRO A 251 -17.31 7.57 -28.99
C PRO A 251 -17.42 8.92 -29.72
N PRO A 252 -16.30 9.52 -30.17
CA PRO A 252 -16.36 10.77 -30.90
C PRO A 252 -17.18 10.52 -32.18
N GLN A 253 -18.33 11.20 -32.32
CA GLN A 253 -18.89 11.38 -33.66
C GLN A 253 -17.85 12.11 -34.49
N VAL A 254 -17.62 11.67 -35.74
CA VAL A 254 -16.69 12.34 -36.66
C VAL A 254 -17.02 13.84 -36.71
N GLY A 255 -16.14 14.68 -36.15
CA GLY A 255 -16.34 16.13 -36.04
C GLY A 255 -16.86 16.67 -34.69
N ALA A 256 -17.09 15.84 -33.68
CA ALA A 256 -17.51 16.27 -32.34
C ALA A 256 -16.46 15.90 -31.27
N SER A 257 -15.97 16.91 -30.55
CA SER A 257 -14.95 16.85 -29.48
C SER A 257 -15.40 16.17 -28.18
N ALA A 258 -16.50 15.41 -28.22
CA ALA A 258 -17.14 14.82 -27.05
C ALA A 258 -16.73 13.34 -26.91
N GLY A 259 -15.90 13.06 -25.91
CA GLY A 259 -15.56 11.70 -25.45
C GLY A 259 -14.17 11.15 -25.77
N ALA A 260 -13.23 12.06 -25.99
CA ALA A 260 -11.82 11.73 -26.12
C ALA A 260 -11.20 11.29 -24.78
N PHE A 261 -10.73 10.05 -24.68
CA PHE A 261 -9.85 9.63 -23.59
C PHE A 261 -8.47 10.28 -23.72
N TYR A 262 -8.02 10.59 -24.94
CA TYR A 262 -6.66 11.02 -25.26
C TYR A 262 -6.61 12.23 -26.21
N ARG A 263 -5.59 13.11 -26.08
CA ARG A 263 -5.48 14.44 -26.74
C ARG A 263 -5.27 14.43 -28.25
N GLN A 264 -4.37 13.57 -28.71
CA GLN A 264 -3.80 13.62 -30.04
C GLN A 264 -2.99 12.34 -30.23
N HIS A 265 -3.63 11.37 -30.86
CA HIS A 265 -2.96 10.19 -31.40
C HIS A 265 -1.90 10.61 -32.44
N SER A 266 -1.02 9.70 -32.83
CA SER A 266 0.04 9.97 -33.81
C SER A 266 -0.51 10.49 -35.15
N ASP A 267 -1.81 10.28 -35.40
CA ASP A 267 -2.60 10.79 -36.52
C ASP A 267 -3.13 12.24 -36.35
N GLY A 268 -2.99 12.85 -35.16
CA GLY A 268 -3.46 14.20 -34.85
C GLY A 268 -4.91 14.30 -34.33
N PHE A 269 -5.61 13.17 -34.11
CA PHE A 269 -7.02 13.12 -33.71
C PHE A 269 -7.23 12.68 -32.25
N LEU A 270 -8.40 13.05 -31.70
CA LEU A 270 -8.88 12.63 -30.38
C LEU A 270 -9.38 11.18 -30.44
N GLN A 271 -8.94 10.32 -29.51
CA GLN A 271 -9.34 8.91 -29.49
C GLN A 271 -10.08 8.51 -28.19
N SER A 272 -11.00 7.54 -28.33
CA SER A 272 -11.69 6.87 -27.23
C SER A 272 -10.76 5.94 -26.45
N ILE A 273 -11.26 5.34 -25.37
CA ILE A 273 -10.51 4.34 -24.60
C ILE A 273 -10.03 3.17 -25.48
N SER A 274 -10.85 2.71 -26.43
CA SER A 274 -10.48 1.67 -27.39
C SER A 274 -9.30 2.09 -28.29
N GLY A 275 -9.24 3.36 -28.69
CA GLY A 275 -8.09 3.90 -29.43
C GLY A 275 -6.81 3.94 -28.60
N ALA A 276 -6.90 4.23 -27.29
CA ALA A 276 -5.74 4.16 -26.40
C ALA A 276 -5.16 2.74 -26.26
N PHE A 277 -6.02 1.72 -26.28
CA PHE A 277 -5.59 0.31 -26.21
C PHE A 277 -5.08 -0.23 -27.55
N THR A 278 -5.67 0.18 -28.68
CA THR A 278 -5.34 -0.36 -30.01
C THR A 278 -4.30 0.48 -30.75
N GLY A 279 -4.40 1.80 -30.70
CA GLY A 279 -3.66 2.72 -31.55
C GLY A 279 -2.47 3.42 -30.89
N SER A 280 -2.43 3.56 -29.57
CA SER A 280 -1.40 4.36 -28.87
C SER A 280 -0.30 3.50 -28.22
N SER A 281 0.89 4.09 -28.05
CA SER A 281 1.93 3.54 -27.19
C SER A 281 1.50 3.49 -25.72
N ILE A 282 2.05 2.56 -24.93
CA ILE A 282 1.71 2.41 -23.50
C ILE A 282 1.96 3.71 -22.73
N SER A 283 3.08 4.40 -22.97
CA SER A 283 3.41 5.66 -22.30
C SER A 283 2.37 6.76 -22.56
N GLN A 284 1.87 6.88 -23.79
CA GLN A 284 0.83 7.86 -24.12
C GLN A 284 -0.50 7.54 -23.44
N SER A 285 -0.84 6.26 -23.32
CA SER A 285 -2.03 5.84 -22.58
C SER A 285 -1.86 6.00 -21.06
N CYS A 286 -0.64 5.93 -20.54
CA CYS A 286 -0.35 6.27 -19.14
C CYS A 286 -0.54 7.78 -18.91
N ASP A 287 -0.04 8.63 -19.80
CA ASP A 287 -0.31 10.09 -19.77
C ASP A 287 -1.83 10.36 -19.80
N ALA A 288 -2.55 9.59 -20.63
CA ALA A 288 -4.00 9.66 -20.73
C ALA A 288 -4.72 9.42 -19.40
N LEU A 289 -4.29 8.36 -18.69
CA LEU A 289 -4.82 8.00 -17.38
C LEU A 289 -4.44 9.04 -16.30
N ARG A 290 -3.18 9.48 -16.27
CA ARG A 290 -2.68 10.46 -15.28
C ARG A 290 -3.43 11.78 -15.34
N HIS A 291 -3.70 12.26 -16.55
CA HIS A 291 -4.51 13.47 -16.76
C HIS A 291 -5.91 13.39 -16.15
N ARG A 292 -6.43 12.18 -15.98
CA ARG A 292 -7.76 11.92 -15.43
C ARG A 292 -7.73 11.58 -13.96
N LEU A 293 -6.58 11.20 -13.43
CA LEU A 293 -6.42 10.78 -12.04
C LEU A 293 -6.31 12.01 -11.15
N SER A 294 -7.39 12.33 -10.44
CA SER A 294 -7.45 13.47 -9.52
C SER A 294 -6.78 13.17 -8.20
N ASN A 295 -7.07 12.02 -7.57
CA ASN A 295 -6.49 11.66 -6.29
C ASN A 295 -6.43 10.14 -6.16
N VAL A 296 -5.42 9.64 -5.47
CA VAL A 296 -5.39 8.29 -4.94
C VAL A 296 -5.19 8.42 -3.44
N THR A 297 -6.14 7.93 -2.67
CA THR A 297 -6.05 7.95 -1.20
C THR A 297 -6.19 6.54 -0.66
N PHE A 298 -5.34 6.18 0.28
CA PHE A 298 -5.44 4.94 1.04
C PHE A 298 -4.76 5.11 2.38
N ASN A 299 -5.02 4.20 3.32
CA ASN A 299 -4.20 4.10 4.52
C ASN A 299 -3.20 2.96 4.33
N ASN A 300 -1.92 3.19 4.61
CA ASN A 300 -0.95 2.11 4.69
C ASN A 300 -1.09 1.36 6.02
N THR A 301 -0.40 0.23 6.14
CA THR A 301 -0.25 -0.50 7.38
C THR A 301 1.22 -0.83 7.59
N THR A 302 1.73 -0.48 8.77
CA THR A 302 3.03 -0.94 9.26
C THR A 302 2.79 -1.91 10.41
N GLU A 303 3.41 -3.07 10.34
CA GLU A 303 3.31 -4.11 11.34
C GLU A 303 4.50 -4.03 12.28
N ILE A 304 4.22 -3.62 13.52
CA ILE A 304 5.24 -3.58 14.56
C ILE A 304 5.12 -4.87 15.37
N ASN A 305 6.14 -5.71 15.24
CA ASN A 305 6.26 -6.91 16.05
C ASN A 305 7.01 -6.56 17.33
N SER A 306 6.32 -6.66 18.46
CA SER A 306 6.88 -6.37 19.77
C SER A 306 6.98 -7.64 20.60
N THR A 307 8.13 -7.90 21.19
CA THR A 307 8.25 -8.86 22.29
C THR A 307 8.35 -8.10 23.61
N ILE A 308 7.45 -8.41 24.52
CA ILE A 308 7.39 -7.86 25.86
C ILE A 308 7.98 -8.89 26.82
N TYR A 309 9.00 -8.46 27.57
CA TYR A 309 9.63 -9.23 28.64
C TYR A 309 9.20 -8.67 30.00
N PHE A 310 8.72 -9.56 30.86
CA PHE A 310 8.42 -9.25 32.26
C PHE A 310 9.63 -9.63 33.12
N CYS A 311 10.49 -8.66 33.38
CA CYS A 311 11.66 -8.85 34.22
C CYS A 311 11.24 -8.71 35.69
N ARG A 312 11.09 -9.86 36.36
CA ARG A 312 10.75 -9.92 37.79
C ARG A 312 12.02 -9.89 38.62
N ALA A 313 12.06 -8.98 39.59
CA ALA A 313 13.09 -8.90 40.61
C ALA A 313 12.45 -9.20 41.98
N PRO A 314 12.41 -10.49 42.39
CA PRO A 314 11.83 -10.91 43.67
C PRO A 314 12.53 -10.27 44.86
N HIS A 315 11.85 -10.20 45.99
CA HIS A 315 12.34 -9.50 47.19
C HIS A 315 13.71 -10.03 47.69
N ASN A 316 14.01 -11.31 47.48
CA ASN A 316 15.24 -11.98 47.93
C ASN A 316 16.41 -11.96 46.91
N LYS A 317 16.20 -11.51 45.67
CA LYS A 317 17.24 -11.47 44.62
C LYS A 317 17.60 -10.04 44.22
N PHE A 318 18.74 -9.87 43.55
CA PHE A 318 19.20 -8.57 43.01
C PHE A 318 19.33 -7.44 44.04
N ASN A 319 19.63 -7.78 45.29
CA ASN A 319 19.77 -6.82 46.40
C ASN A 319 21.20 -6.27 46.56
N TYR A 320 22.06 -6.40 45.54
CA TYR A 320 23.42 -5.87 45.55
C TYR A 320 23.81 -5.39 44.14
N SER A 321 24.82 -4.53 44.08
CA SER A 321 25.38 -4.04 42.82
C SER A 321 26.88 -4.31 42.77
N THR A 322 27.42 -4.45 41.56
CA THR A 322 28.87 -4.47 41.30
C THR A 322 29.48 -3.07 41.22
N ASN A 323 28.69 -2.02 41.45
CA ASN A 323 29.20 -0.66 41.53
C ASN A 323 30.23 -0.54 42.67
N PRO A 324 31.41 0.08 42.44
CA PRO A 324 32.43 0.29 43.47
C PRO A 324 31.94 0.96 44.76
N THR A 325 30.81 1.68 44.73
CA THR A 325 30.21 2.26 45.95
C THR A 325 29.59 1.22 46.89
N TYR A 326 29.32 0.00 46.40
CA TYR A 326 28.81 -1.13 47.18
C TYR A 326 29.91 -2.01 47.78
N ILE A 327 31.20 -1.62 47.67
CA ILE A 327 32.30 -2.34 48.30
C ILE A 327 33.00 -1.45 49.33
N THR A 328 33.36 -2.04 50.46
CA THR A 328 34.22 -1.40 51.46
C THR A 328 35.24 -2.42 51.92
N GLY A 329 36.51 -2.22 51.52
CA GLY A 329 37.52 -3.28 51.57
C GLY A 329 37.11 -4.47 50.69
N SER A 330 37.24 -5.70 51.20
CA SER A 330 36.84 -6.94 50.51
C SER A 330 35.41 -7.41 50.83
N LYS A 331 34.56 -6.53 51.37
CA LYS A 331 33.18 -6.86 51.76
C LYS A 331 32.17 -6.03 50.96
N ILE A 332 31.07 -6.66 50.54
CA ILE A 332 29.93 -5.98 49.92
C ILE A 332 29.17 -5.21 51.01
N ARG A 333 29.04 -3.90 50.88
CA ARG A 333 28.31 -2.99 51.76
C ARG A 333 26.94 -2.72 51.15
N VAL A 334 25.91 -3.33 51.74
CA VAL A 334 24.50 -3.11 51.36
C VAL A 334 23.75 -2.27 52.40
N LYS A 335 24.39 -1.98 53.54
CA LYS A 335 23.85 -1.23 54.68
C LYS A 335 24.92 -0.31 55.27
N ASN A 336 24.50 0.80 55.88
CA ASN A 336 25.40 1.67 56.63
C ASN A 336 25.51 1.24 58.09
N THR A 337 24.38 0.89 58.69
CA THR A 337 24.25 0.31 60.03
C THR A 337 23.67 -1.09 59.93
N SER A 338 24.03 -2.01 60.83
CA SER A 338 23.53 -3.39 60.81
C SER A 338 21.99 -3.49 60.88
N ALA A 339 21.35 -2.51 61.55
CA ALA A 339 19.91 -2.39 61.70
C ALA A 339 19.17 -1.89 60.45
N ASP A 340 19.87 -1.27 59.49
CA ASP A 340 19.23 -0.68 58.31
C ASP A 340 18.67 -1.76 57.39
N THR A 341 17.61 -1.46 56.64
CA THR A 341 17.19 -2.32 55.54
C THR A 341 18.15 -2.17 54.36
N PRO A 342 18.57 -3.27 53.71
CA PRO A 342 19.45 -3.18 52.56
C PRO A 342 18.66 -2.61 51.37
N VAL A 343 19.23 -1.62 50.69
CA VAL A 343 18.59 -0.97 49.53
C VAL A 343 19.46 -1.15 48.31
N ALA A 344 18.83 -1.51 47.19
CA ALA A 344 19.47 -1.53 45.87
C ALA A 344 18.67 -0.65 44.90
N TYR A 345 19.34 -0.14 43.86
CA TYR A 345 18.69 0.65 42.82
C TYR A 345 18.89 -0.03 41.47
N ILE A 346 17.78 -0.31 40.78
CA ILE A 346 17.80 -0.87 39.43
C ILE A 346 17.88 0.30 38.45
N THR A 347 18.92 0.33 37.62
CA THR A 347 19.15 1.38 36.61
C THR A 347 19.13 0.85 35.19
N THR A 348 19.44 -0.44 35.01
CA THR A 348 19.64 -1.05 33.70
C THR A 348 19.30 -2.53 33.78
N ILE A 349 18.68 -3.05 32.73
CA ILE A 349 18.32 -4.45 32.54
C ILE A 349 19.06 -4.93 31.29
N GLY A 350 19.77 -6.04 31.39
CA GLY A 350 20.45 -6.67 30.26
C GLY A 350 19.79 -8.00 29.91
N LEU A 351 19.50 -8.22 28.63
CA LEU A 351 19.07 -9.50 28.08
C LEU A 351 20.31 -10.25 27.58
N TYR A 352 20.49 -11.49 28.04
CA TYR A 352 21.64 -12.32 27.68
C TYR A 352 21.18 -13.61 27.00
N ASN A 353 21.98 -14.12 26.06
CA ASN A 353 21.74 -15.44 25.46
C ASN A 353 22.32 -16.58 26.31
N ALA A 354 22.12 -17.83 25.88
CA ALA A 354 22.61 -19.02 26.59
C ALA A 354 24.15 -19.10 26.71
N SER A 355 24.88 -18.38 25.84
CA SER A 355 26.34 -18.25 25.86
C SER A 355 26.84 -17.10 26.76
N ASN A 356 25.94 -16.43 27.50
CA ASN A 356 26.19 -15.22 28.30
C ASN A 356 26.62 -13.98 27.50
N GLU A 357 26.24 -13.91 26.22
CA GLU A 357 26.44 -12.72 25.39
C GLU A 357 25.27 -11.76 25.56
N LEU A 358 25.58 -10.46 25.67
CA LEU A 358 24.58 -9.41 25.84
C LEU A 358 23.87 -9.15 24.51
N MET A 359 22.55 -9.33 24.48
CA MET A 359 21.71 -9.16 23.29
C MET A 359 21.01 -7.79 23.27
N ALA A 360 20.51 -7.34 24.41
CA ALA A 360 19.80 -6.07 24.50
C ALA A 360 19.99 -5.42 25.87
N VAL A 361 19.87 -4.10 25.93
CA VAL A 361 19.96 -3.30 27.16
C VAL A 361 18.78 -2.35 27.24
N ALA A 362 18.03 -2.43 28.33
CA ALA A 362 17.00 -1.45 28.67
C ALA A 362 17.48 -0.57 29.82
N LYS A 363 17.29 0.74 29.69
CA LYS A 363 17.58 1.72 30.76
C LYS A 363 16.28 2.28 31.30
N VAL A 364 16.19 2.42 32.62
CA VAL A 364 15.09 3.14 33.24
C VAL A 364 15.40 4.63 33.27
N SER A 365 14.39 5.48 33.15
CA SER A 365 14.53 6.94 33.19
C SER A 365 15.08 7.43 34.54
N GLU A 366 14.68 6.77 35.62
CA GLU A 366 15.12 7.05 36.98
C GLU A 366 15.48 5.76 37.71
N PRO A 367 16.51 5.76 38.60
CA PRO A 367 16.87 4.58 39.38
C PRO A 367 15.72 4.10 40.27
N ILE A 368 15.27 2.87 40.06
CA ILE A 368 14.14 2.30 40.80
C ILE A 368 14.66 1.68 42.09
N LYS A 369 14.22 2.21 43.23
CA LYS A 369 14.57 1.71 44.55
C LYS A 369 13.92 0.33 44.79
N LYS A 370 14.72 -0.63 45.25
CA LYS A 370 14.29 -1.96 45.69
C LYS A 370 14.76 -2.21 47.12
N ASP A 371 13.85 -2.72 47.93
CA ASP A 371 14.09 -3.17 49.30
C ASP A 371 13.60 -4.63 49.45
N PRO A 372 13.88 -5.31 50.58
CA PRO A 372 13.46 -6.69 50.78
C PRO A 372 11.96 -6.85 51.08
N THR A 373 11.21 -5.76 51.19
CA THR A 373 9.76 -5.80 51.46
C THR A 373 8.94 -5.76 50.18
N ASN A 374 9.54 -5.35 49.06
CA ASN A 374 8.86 -5.14 47.79
C ASN A 374 9.46 -5.98 46.66
N GLU A 375 8.58 -6.50 45.81
CA GLU A 375 8.96 -7.11 44.53
C GLU A 375 8.77 -6.09 43.41
N VAL A 376 9.72 -6.05 42.48
CA VAL A 376 9.67 -5.13 41.34
C VAL A 376 9.51 -5.93 40.06
N THR A 377 8.51 -5.62 39.26
CA THR A 377 8.33 -6.19 37.92
C THR A 377 8.46 -5.09 36.89
N LEU A 378 9.39 -5.27 35.95
CA LEU A 378 9.68 -4.31 34.88
C LEU A 378 9.20 -4.89 33.55
N ARG A 379 8.33 -4.14 32.87
CA ARG A 379 7.86 -4.48 31.54
C ARG A 379 8.79 -3.85 30.50
N VAL A 380 9.64 -4.65 29.88
CA VAL A 380 10.57 -4.21 28.83
C VAL A 380 10.00 -4.60 27.47
N ARG A 381 9.88 -3.64 26.55
CA ARG A 381 9.41 -3.87 25.19
C ARG A 381 10.60 -3.84 24.24
N LEU A 382 10.71 -4.86 23.39
CA LEU A 382 11.62 -4.93 22.27
C LEU A 382 10.79 -4.89 20.98
N ASP A 383 10.93 -3.83 20.20
CA ASP A 383 10.29 -3.65 18.91
C ASP A 383 11.29 -4.00 17.80
N PHE A 384 10.87 -4.76 16.79
CA PHE A 384 11.72 -5.20 15.69
C PHE A 384 10.96 -5.31 14.35
#